data_AF-A0A974SSU5-F1
#
_entry.id   AF-A0A974SSU5-F1
#
_cell.length_a   1.000
_cell.length_b   1.000
_cell.length_c   1.000
_cell.angle_alpha   90.00
_cell.angle_beta   90.00
_cell.angle_gamma   90.00
#
_symmetry.space_group_name_H-M   'P 1'
#
loop_
_entity.id
_entity.type
_entity.pdbx_description
1 polymer ?
#
loop_
_entity_poly.entity_id
_entity_poly.type
_entity_poly.pdbx_seq_one_letter_code
_entity_poly.pdbx_strand_id
1 'polypeptide(L)'
;MRRESKQRRTAAGFTLVELLVAMVIGLITVVVIGQVMAVAEERKRAITSGADTTLNGALALYTVERDVKSAGYGLTTVLSALGCEIRMKYGGGPTKTLTMSPISIIDGVDGAPDAIRTLASDKVGISLPTRVTVDHAAEAANFFVESDVGIQENDLMVAVPETPSATNWCSLFEVTKDGGGGGGGGGGQGQNQVLHSPGQSEWNHPGGQTIFPSSGYPTNSYLVNLGRFLDHTYDIAGSNLRLTRFDSATGAAPAQDLFSQIVQLQAVYGKDADGDCVVDTWEATQPTTIAQWQQLRALRIALVARSLVPEKDVVTLNEADLAAAGKCNTATPNPAVVCWRPNPGVATSGVAIKLDTTGADWQRYRYRVFESTIPVRNLVWLQKTGNPACAL
;
A
#
# COMPACT_ATOMS: atom_id res chain seq x y z
N MET A 1 48.22 59.90 65.03
CA MET A 1 48.07 59.09 63.80
C MET A 1 46.66 58.48 63.86
N ARG A 2 45.69 58.64 62.96
CA ARG A 2 45.63 58.91 61.51
C ARG A 2 44.52 59.93 61.22
N ARG A 3 44.73 60.87 60.29
CA ARG A 3 43.64 61.62 59.65
C ARG A 3 43.16 60.80 58.45
N GLU A 4 41.94 60.27 58.52
CA GLU A 4 41.28 59.70 57.35
C GLU A 4 40.89 60.82 56.38
N SER A 5 41.52 60.85 55.21
CA SER A 5 41.12 61.71 54.10
C SER A 5 39.89 61.12 53.41
N LYS A 6 38.69 61.60 53.77
CA LYS A 6 37.46 61.34 53.00
C LYS A 6 37.57 62.05 51.64
N GLN A 7 37.96 61.32 50.59
CA GLN A 7 37.77 61.77 49.21
C GLN A 7 36.26 61.88 48.93
N ARG A 8 35.74 63.11 48.83
CA ARG A 8 34.43 63.37 48.23
C ARG A 8 34.54 63.09 46.73
N ARG A 9 34.03 61.93 46.28
CA ARG A 9 33.74 61.70 44.87
C ARG A 9 32.62 62.66 44.45
N THR A 10 32.94 63.62 43.60
CA THR A 10 31.93 64.42 42.89
C THR A 10 31.19 63.49 41.93
N ALA A 11 29.89 63.32 42.16
CA ALA A 11 29.01 62.67 41.20
C ALA A 11 28.76 63.65 40.05
N ALA A 12 29.37 63.39 38.89
CA ALA A 12 28.96 64.06 37.65
C ALA A 12 27.58 63.51 37.26
N GLY A 13 26.58 64.39 37.12
CA GLY A 13 25.27 64.00 36.60
C GLY A 13 25.35 63.63 35.12
N PHE A 14 24.46 62.75 34.68
CA PHE A 14 24.36 62.37 33.26
C PHE A 14 23.79 63.50 32.42
N THR A 15 24.37 63.72 31.25
CA THR A 15 23.84 64.65 30.25
C THR A 15 22.64 64.04 29.52
N LEU A 16 21.71 64.86 29.03
CA LEU A 16 20.57 64.41 28.22
C LEU A 16 21.03 63.59 27.01
N VAL A 17 22.17 63.97 26.42
CA VAL A 17 22.78 63.27 25.28
C VAL A 17 23.24 61.86 25.66
N GLU A 18 23.87 61.67 26.83
CA GLU A 18 24.26 60.33 27.29
C GLU A 18 23.07 59.42 27.53
N LEU A 19 21.95 59.95 28.08
CA LEU A 19 20.72 59.16 28.26
C LEU A 19 20.08 58.78 26.92
N LEU A 20 20.05 59.70 25.96
CA LEU A 20 19.54 59.41 24.61
C LEU A 20 20.41 58.37 23.89
N VAL A 21 21.74 58.49 23.98
CA VAL A 21 22.66 57.52 23.40
C VAL A 21 22.52 56.15 24.06
N ALA A 22 22.42 56.09 25.40
CA ALA A 22 22.22 54.84 26.12
C ALA A 22 20.89 54.15 25.74
N MET A 23 19.81 54.91 25.61
CA MET A 23 18.51 54.40 25.16
C MET A 23 18.58 53.86 23.72
N VAL A 24 19.24 54.57 22.81
CA VAL A 24 19.40 54.13 21.42
C VAL A 24 20.20 52.83 21.35
N ILE A 25 21.30 52.71 22.10
CA ILE A 25 22.09 51.47 22.16
C ILE A 25 21.26 50.32 22.77
N GLY A 26 20.48 50.61 23.82
CA GLY A 26 19.55 49.64 24.42
C GLY A 26 18.50 49.13 23.44
N LEU A 27 17.90 50.02 22.64
CA LEU A 27 16.93 49.63 21.62
C LEU A 27 17.58 48.81 20.50
N ILE A 28 18.77 49.20 20.03
CA ILE A 28 19.50 48.45 18.99
C ILE A 28 19.84 47.04 19.48
N THR A 29 20.34 46.91 20.71
CA THR A 29 20.68 45.58 21.28
C THR A 29 19.46 44.68 21.41
N VAL A 30 18.31 45.19 21.86
CA VAL A 30 17.06 44.42 21.91
C VAL A 30 16.60 43.99 20.52
N VAL A 31 16.69 44.86 19.51
CA VAL A 31 16.34 44.51 18.11
C VAL A 31 17.27 43.42 17.58
N VAL A 32 18.57 43.53 17.79
CA VAL A 32 19.54 42.51 17.34
C VAL A 32 19.29 41.17 18.02
N ILE A 33 19.06 41.15 19.34
CA ILE A 33 18.72 39.92 20.07
C ILE A 33 17.41 39.33 19.55
N GLY A 34 16.39 40.16 19.30
CA GLY A 34 15.11 39.74 18.75
C GLY A 34 15.25 39.08 17.37
N GLN A 35 16.08 39.66 16.48
CA GLN A 35 16.35 39.08 15.16
C GLN A 35 17.07 37.73 15.26
N VAL A 36 18.09 37.61 16.11
CA VAL A 36 18.81 36.34 16.32
C VAL A 36 17.87 35.27 16.87
N MET A 37 17.03 35.62 17.84
CA MET A 37 16.05 34.69 18.42
C MET A 37 14.99 34.26 17.40
N ALA A 38 14.51 35.19 16.55
CA ALA A 38 13.55 34.87 15.49
C ALA A 38 14.13 33.87 14.48
N VAL A 39 15.37 34.10 14.01
CA VAL A 39 16.06 33.17 13.10
C VAL A 39 16.33 31.83 13.78
N ALA A 40 16.67 31.82 15.07
CA ALA A 40 16.90 30.59 15.82
C ALA A 40 15.61 29.76 15.96
N GLU A 41 14.46 30.37 16.26
CA GLU A 41 13.17 29.69 16.32
C GLU A 41 12.69 29.20 14.95
N GLU A 42 12.94 29.96 13.88
CA GLU A 42 12.66 29.51 12.51
C GLU A 42 13.48 28.27 12.13
N ARG A 43 14.80 28.30 12.40
CA ARG A 43 15.69 27.14 12.19
C ARG A 43 15.27 25.94 13.04
N LYS A 44 14.93 26.16 14.30
CA LYS A 44 14.46 25.10 15.21
C LYS A 44 13.19 24.44 14.68
N ARG A 45 12.19 25.21 14.26
CA ARG A 45 10.96 24.69 13.66
C ARG A 45 11.22 23.90 12.38
N ALA A 46 12.10 24.41 11.51
CA ALA A 46 12.48 23.72 10.28
C ALA A 46 13.19 22.39 10.55
N ILE A 47 14.11 22.36 11.52
CA ILE A 47 14.82 21.13 11.92
C ILE A 47 13.86 20.11 12.51
N THR A 48 12.99 20.51 13.43
CA THR A 48 11.98 19.61 14.02
C THR A 48 11.02 19.09 12.97
N SER A 49 10.48 19.96 12.10
CA SER A 49 9.63 19.51 11.00
C SER A 49 10.35 18.55 10.06
N GLY A 50 11.63 18.76 9.77
CA GLY A 50 12.40 17.86 8.90
C GLY A 50 12.62 16.48 9.52
N ALA A 51 12.83 16.43 10.84
CA ALA A 51 12.92 15.19 11.60
C ALA A 51 11.59 14.43 11.57
N ASP A 52 10.47 15.11 11.83
CA ASP A 52 9.12 14.52 11.81
C ASP A 52 8.77 13.97 10.43
N THR A 53 8.99 14.74 9.36
CA THR A 53 8.79 14.28 7.97
C THR A 53 9.63 13.05 7.66
N THR A 54 10.85 12.98 8.21
CA THR A 54 11.75 11.84 7.96
C THR A 54 11.29 10.57 8.67
N LEU A 55 10.92 10.68 9.95
CA LEU A 55 10.42 9.55 10.73
C LEU A 55 9.09 9.03 10.19
N ASN A 56 8.17 9.95 9.92
CA ASN A 56 6.83 9.60 9.47
C ASN A 56 6.83 8.95 8.07
N GLY A 57 7.63 9.50 7.13
CA GLY A 57 7.82 8.89 5.81
C GLY A 57 8.48 7.50 5.87
N ALA A 58 9.46 7.30 6.76
CA ALA A 58 10.10 6.00 6.94
C ALA A 58 9.15 4.95 7.54
N LEU A 59 8.34 5.32 8.54
CA LEU A 59 7.35 4.43 9.16
C LEU A 59 6.20 4.10 8.19
N ALA A 60 5.75 5.07 7.40
CA ALA A 60 4.77 4.88 6.34
C ALA A 60 5.27 3.85 5.31
N LEU A 61 6.48 4.05 4.81
CA LEU A 61 7.12 3.12 3.87
C LEU A 61 7.24 1.72 4.47
N TYR A 62 7.78 1.60 5.68
CA TYR A 62 7.96 0.30 6.35
C TYR A 62 6.64 -0.46 6.55
N THR A 63 5.56 0.25 6.84
CA THR A 63 4.23 -0.36 7.04
C THR A 63 3.71 -0.96 5.73
N VAL A 64 3.75 -0.20 4.64
CA VAL A 64 3.36 -0.69 3.30
C VAL A 64 4.25 -1.84 2.87
N GLU A 65 5.58 -1.72 3.07
CA GLU A 65 6.52 -2.80 2.74
C GLU A 65 6.22 -4.12 3.44
N ARG A 66 5.86 -4.06 4.72
CA ARG A 66 5.57 -5.27 5.51
C ARG A 66 4.35 -5.99 4.96
N ASP A 67 3.32 -5.25 4.59
CA ASP A 67 2.07 -5.80 4.06
C ASP A 67 2.26 -6.39 2.65
N VAL A 68 2.97 -5.66 1.79
CA VAL A 68 3.36 -6.11 0.44
C VAL A 68 4.20 -7.40 0.48
N LYS A 69 5.05 -7.57 1.51
CA LYS A 69 5.84 -8.81 1.68
C LYS A 69 4.98 -10.03 2.05
N SER A 70 3.83 -9.83 2.71
CA SER A 70 2.85 -10.91 3.00
C SER A 70 1.82 -11.11 1.90
N ALA A 71 1.69 -10.16 0.97
CA ALA A 71 0.76 -10.24 -0.14
C ALA A 71 0.91 -11.54 -0.94
N GLY A 72 -0.21 -12.11 -1.35
CA GLY A 72 -0.29 -13.37 -2.09
C GLY A 72 -0.28 -14.64 -1.25
N TYR A 73 -0.06 -14.56 0.06
CA TYR A 73 -0.08 -15.76 0.90
C TYR A 73 -1.41 -16.51 0.73
N GLY A 74 -1.34 -17.83 0.48
CA GLY A 74 -2.49 -18.70 0.20
C GLY A 74 -3.13 -18.53 -1.18
N LEU A 75 -3.16 -17.32 -1.74
CA LEU A 75 -3.79 -17.00 -3.02
C LEU A 75 -2.95 -17.40 -4.24
N THR A 76 -1.62 -17.32 -4.16
CA THR A 76 -0.73 -17.59 -5.31
C THR A 76 -0.39 -19.06 -5.51
N THR A 77 -0.97 -19.96 -4.70
CA THR A 77 -0.72 -21.42 -4.76
C THR A 77 -1.17 -22.03 -6.09
N VAL A 78 -2.21 -21.48 -6.70
CA VAL A 78 -2.69 -21.85 -8.03
C VAL A 78 -2.34 -20.72 -9.00
N LEU A 79 -1.17 -20.80 -9.65
CA LEU A 79 -0.68 -19.75 -10.55
C LEU A 79 -1.58 -19.52 -11.78
N SER A 80 -2.38 -20.50 -12.18
CA SER A 80 -3.38 -20.35 -13.25
C SER A 80 -4.60 -19.52 -12.84
N ALA A 81 -4.79 -19.27 -11.52
CA ALA A 81 -5.86 -18.46 -10.98
C ALA A 81 -5.56 -16.95 -10.98
N LEU A 82 -4.30 -16.57 -11.22
CA LEU A 82 -3.88 -15.17 -11.15
C LEU A 82 -4.59 -14.33 -12.21
N GLY A 83 -5.19 -13.22 -11.79
CA GLY A 83 -5.99 -12.36 -12.66
C GLY A 83 -7.46 -12.76 -12.76
N CYS A 84 -7.87 -13.87 -12.13
CA CYS A 84 -9.28 -14.27 -12.10
C CYS A 84 -10.13 -13.22 -11.37
N GLU A 85 -11.28 -12.85 -11.94
CA GLU A 85 -12.23 -11.98 -11.26
C GLU A 85 -12.91 -12.77 -10.13
N ILE A 86 -12.64 -12.42 -8.88
CA ILE A 86 -13.37 -12.91 -7.71
C ILE A 86 -14.66 -12.10 -7.59
N ARG A 87 -15.79 -12.78 -7.70
CA ARG A 87 -17.11 -12.26 -7.36
C ARG A 87 -17.45 -12.67 -5.93
N MET A 88 -17.97 -11.71 -5.19
CA MET A 88 -18.37 -11.92 -3.81
C MET A 88 -19.58 -11.07 -3.51
N LYS A 89 -20.42 -11.52 -2.60
CA LYS A 89 -21.56 -10.75 -2.13
C LYS A 89 -21.78 -11.10 -0.66
N TYR A 90 -22.04 -10.08 0.13
CA TYR A 90 -22.23 -10.19 1.57
C TYR A 90 -23.67 -9.80 1.90
N GLY A 91 -24.39 -10.72 2.53
CA GLY A 91 -25.81 -10.59 2.86
C GLY A 91 -26.66 -10.17 1.67
N GLY A 92 -27.53 -9.18 1.89
CA GLY A 92 -28.37 -8.58 0.85
C GLY A 92 -27.68 -7.50 -0.01
N GLY A 93 -26.38 -7.28 0.13
CA GLY A 93 -25.65 -6.22 -0.56
C GLY A 93 -25.46 -6.45 -2.07
N PRO A 94 -24.89 -5.48 -2.79
CA PRO A 94 -24.52 -5.66 -4.20
C PRO A 94 -23.33 -6.62 -4.34
N THR A 95 -23.26 -7.32 -5.47
CA THR A 95 -22.09 -8.12 -5.85
C THR A 95 -20.89 -7.21 -6.07
N LYS A 96 -19.79 -7.51 -5.38
CA LYS A 96 -18.49 -6.87 -5.56
C LYS A 96 -17.59 -7.77 -6.40
N THR A 97 -16.76 -7.15 -7.22
CA THR A 97 -15.77 -7.83 -8.05
C THR A 97 -14.37 -7.33 -7.70
N LEU A 98 -13.40 -8.24 -7.72
CA LEU A 98 -11.99 -7.91 -7.52
C LEU A 98 -11.10 -8.86 -8.30
N THR A 99 -9.91 -8.43 -8.69
CA THR A 99 -8.96 -9.28 -9.39
C THR A 99 -8.13 -10.08 -8.40
N MET A 100 -8.05 -11.40 -8.59
CA MET A 100 -7.21 -12.30 -7.80
C MET A 100 -5.74 -12.08 -8.14
N SER A 101 -5.09 -11.18 -7.42
CA SER A 101 -3.66 -10.92 -7.54
C SER A 101 -3.09 -10.65 -6.15
N PRO A 102 -1.83 -11.03 -5.86
CA PRO A 102 -1.17 -10.61 -4.63
C PRO A 102 -1.23 -9.09 -4.45
N ILE A 103 -0.96 -8.33 -5.51
CA ILE A 103 -0.85 -6.88 -5.47
C ILE A 103 -1.51 -6.29 -6.72
N SER A 104 -2.32 -5.25 -6.54
CA SER A 104 -2.83 -4.42 -7.62
C SER A 104 -2.62 -2.94 -7.33
N ILE A 105 -2.07 -2.23 -8.31
CA ILE A 105 -1.93 -0.79 -8.36
C ILE A 105 -3.17 -0.23 -9.06
N ILE A 106 -3.84 0.72 -8.40
CA ILE A 106 -4.89 1.55 -8.97
C ILE A 106 -4.22 2.87 -9.32
N ASP A 107 -3.91 3.05 -10.61
CA ASP A 107 -3.17 4.20 -11.13
C ASP A 107 -3.99 5.49 -11.00
N GLY A 108 -3.35 6.54 -10.47
CA GLY A 108 -3.96 7.85 -10.33
C GLY A 108 -3.98 8.60 -11.67
N VAL A 109 -5.16 8.98 -12.13
CA VAL A 109 -5.32 9.72 -13.41
C VAL A 109 -4.44 10.98 -13.44
N ASP A 110 -3.73 11.20 -14.54
CA ASP A 110 -2.87 12.37 -14.79
C ASP A 110 -1.82 12.63 -13.69
N GLY A 111 -1.24 11.56 -13.11
CA GLY A 111 -0.21 11.62 -12.07
C GLY A 111 -0.76 11.97 -10.68
N ALA A 112 -2.06 11.78 -10.47
CA ALA A 112 -2.65 11.76 -9.13
C ALA A 112 -2.08 10.60 -8.29
N PRO A 113 -2.28 10.60 -6.96
CA PRO A 113 -1.81 9.49 -6.14
C PRO A 113 -2.40 8.15 -6.52
N ASP A 114 -1.51 7.16 -6.64
CA ASP A 114 -1.88 5.77 -6.84
C ASP A 114 -2.42 5.18 -5.53
N ALA A 115 -3.19 4.10 -5.65
CA ALA A 115 -3.50 3.24 -4.52
C ALA A 115 -2.89 1.85 -4.72
N ILE A 116 -2.37 1.27 -3.64
CA ILE A 116 -1.85 -0.10 -3.64
C ILE A 116 -2.81 -0.97 -2.86
N ARG A 117 -3.35 -2.00 -3.51
CA ARG A 117 -4.16 -3.03 -2.87
C ARG A 117 -3.40 -4.33 -2.80
N THR A 118 -3.45 -4.99 -1.64
CA THR A 118 -2.80 -6.27 -1.39
C THR A 118 -3.83 -7.28 -0.91
N LEU A 119 -3.78 -8.48 -1.47
CA LEU A 119 -4.64 -9.59 -1.08
C LEU A 119 -3.82 -10.71 -0.45
N ALA A 120 -4.32 -11.29 0.64
CA ALA A 120 -3.74 -12.45 1.29
C ALA A 120 -4.79 -13.30 2.01
N SER A 121 -4.40 -14.53 2.33
CA SER A 121 -5.11 -15.43 3.24
C SER A 121 -4.62 -15.22 4.69
N ASP A 122 -5.51 -15.38 5.66
CA ASP A 122 -5.24 -15.48 7.10
C ASP A 122 -5.54 -16.91 7.60
N LYS A 123 -5.47 -17.91 6.72
CA LYS A 123 -5.67 -19.29 7.17
C LYS A 123 -4.54 -19.69 8.13
N VAL A 124 -4.91 -20.04 9.36
CA VAL A 124 -4.02 -20.66 10.34
C VAL A 124 -3.62 -22.04 9.83
N GLY A 125 -2.33 -22.23 9.54
CA GLY A 125 -1.80 -23.42 8.89
C GLY A 125 -1.50 -23.19 7.41
N ILE A 126 -1.45 -24.26 6.62
CA ILE A 126 -1.14 -24.18 5.18
C ILE A 126 -2.45 -24.01 4.41
N SER A 127 -2.56 -22.94 3.61
CA SER A 127 -3.62 -22.76 2.63
C SER A 127 -3.36 -23.68 1.42
N LEU A 128 -3.68 -24.97 1.57
CA LEU A 128 -3.56 -25.95 0.49
C LEU A 128 -4.76 -25.85 -0.46
N PRO A 129 -4.54 -25.74 -1.79
CA PRO A 129 -5.63 -25.88 -2.73
C PRO A 129 -6.09 -27.35 -2.79
N THR A 130 -7.39 -27.57 -2.94
CA THR A 130 -7.98 -28.89 -3.17
C THR A 130 -8.72 -28.91 -4.50
N ARG A 131 -8.70 -30.05 -5.21
CA ARG A 131 -9.36 -30.18 -6.52
C ARG A 131 -10.81 -30.62 -6.36
N VAL A 132 -11.68 -30.09 -7.20
CA VAL A 132 -13.06 -30.52 -7.35
C VAL A 132 -13.09 -31.84 -8.13
N THR A 133 -13.70 -32.87 -7.55
CA THR A 133 -13.75 -34.24 -8.11
C THR A 133 -15.03 -34.57 -8.85
N VAL A 134 -16.09 -33.78 -8.64
CA VAL A 134 -17.39 -33.90 -9.30
C VAL A 134 -17.86 -32.51 -9.70
N ASP A 135 -18.42 -32.38 -10.89
CA ASP A 135 -18.96 -31.12 -11.41
C ASP A 135 -19.93 -30.47 -10.40
N HIS A 136 -19.57 -29.27 -9.97
CA HIS A 136 -20.38 -28.46 -9.08
C HIS A 136 -21.28 -27.56 -9.92
N ALA A 137 -22.59 -27.79 -9.89
CA ALA A 137 -23.55 -26.92 -10.57
C ALA A 137 -23.73 -25.59 -9.81
N ALA A 138 -24.15 -24.53 -10.51
CA ALA A 138 -24.28 -23.18 -9.95
C ALA A 138 -25.16 -23.07 -8.68
N GLU A 139 -26.11 -23.99 -8.48
CA GLU A 139 -27.02 -24.03 -7.33
C GLU A 139 -26.70 -25.16 -6.32
N ALA A 140 -25.65 -25.94 -6.56
CA ALA A 140 -25.29 -27.05 -5.68
C ALA A 140 -24.76 -26.53 -4.32
N ALA A 141 -25.13 -27.21 -3.23
CA ALA A 141 -24.84 -26.77 -1.85
C ALA A 141 -23.51 -27.33 -1.28
N ASN A 142 -22.81 -28.17 -2.04
CA ASN A 142 -21.61 -28.86 -1.60
C ASN A 142 -20.64 -29.08 -2.76
N PHE A 143 -19.36 -28.85 -2.52
CA PHE A 143 -18.29 -29.27 -3.43
C PHE A 143 -17.78 -30.66 -3.01
N PHE A 144 -17.65 -31.57 -3.97
CA PHE A 144 -16.91 -32.81 -3.77
C PHE A 144 -15.45 -32.56 -4.10
N VAL A 145 -14.56 -32.89 -3.18
CA VAL A 145 -13.14 -32.54 -3.26
C VAL A 145 -12.25 -33.75 -3.08
N GLU A 146 -11.00 -33.64 -3.52
CA GLU A 146 -9.99 -34.69 -3.33
C GLU A 146 -9.58 -34.82 -1.86
N SER A 147 -9.46 -33.69 -1.16
CA SER A 147 -9.09 -33.61 0.27
C SER A 147 -9.84 -32.47 0.95
N ASP A 148 -10.34 -32.72 2.16
CA ASP A 148 -10.94 -31.73 3.06
C ASP A 148 -10.00 -31.33 4.22
N VAL A 149 -8.75 -31.82 4.21
CA VAL A 149 -7.77 -31.59 5.29
C VAL A 149 -7.51 -30.09 5.47
N GLY A 150 -7.71 -29.62 6.70
CA GLY A 150 -7.46 -28.23 7.08
C GLY A 150 -8.60 -27.26 6.76
N ILE A 151 -9.67 -27.73 6.12
CA ILE A 151 -10.91 -26.96 5.92
C ILE A 151 -11.73 -27.04 7.21
N GLN A 152 -12.18 -25.90 7.70
CA GLN A 152 -12.96 -25.76 8.92
C GLN A 152 -14.24 -24.96 8.65
N GLU A 153 -15.24 -25.16 9.49
CA GLU A 153 -16.44 -24.33 9.50
C GLU A 153 -16.06 -22.85 9.69
N ASN A 154 -16.74 -21.97 8.94
CA ASN A 154 -16.49 -20.53 8.83
C ASN A 154 -15.23 -20.11 8.08
N ASP A 155 -14.51 -21.05 7.44
CA ASP A 155 -13.47 -20.67 6.49
C ASP A 155 -14.09 -20.05 5.24
N LEU A 156 -13.53 -18.93 4.80
CA LEU A 156 -13.77 -18.39 3.47
C LEU A 156 -12.92 -19.12 2.45
N MET A 157 -13.56 -19.56 1.39
CA MET A 157 -12.93 -20.25 0.29
C MET A 157 -13.22 -19.54 -1.02
N VAL A 158 -12.30 -19.67 -1.97
CA VAL A 158 -12.51 -19.22 -3.34
C VAL A 158 -12.54 -20.43 -4.26
N ALA A 159 -13.64 -20.58 -4.98
CA ALA A 159 -13.73 -21.50 -6.10
C ALA A 159 -13.10 -20.86 -7.33
N VAL A 160 -12.12 -21.56 -7.90
CA VAL A 160 -11.34 -21.14 -9.06
C VAL A 160 -11.62 -22.12 -10.20
N PRO A 161 -12.13 -21.65 -11.35
CA PRO A 161 -12.31 -22.52 -12.50
C PRO A 161 -10.95 -22.92 -13.09
N GLU A 162 -10.87 -24.08 -13.74
CA GLU A 162 -9.64 -24.54 -14.39
C GLU A 162 -9.08 -23.49 -15.38
N THR A 163 -9.98 -22.84 -16.14
CA THR A 163 -9.65 -21.75 -17.07
C THR A 163 -10.50 -20.51 -16.77
N PRO A 164 -9.96 -19.54 -16.02
CA PRO A 164 -10.63 -18.27 -15.76
C PRO A 164 -10.94 -17.48 -17.05
N SER A 165 -12.16 -16.97 -17.16
CA SER A 165 -12.62 -16.13 -18.28
C SER A 165 -13.75 -15.19 -17.83
N ALA A 166 -14.21 -14.32 -18.72
CA ALA A 166 -15.38 -13.47 -18.43
C ALA A 166 -16.67 -14.25 -18.15
N THR A 167 -16.77 -15.49 -18.65
CA THR A 167 -17.93 -16.39 -18.42
C THR A 167 -17.71 -17.34 -17.25
N ASN A 168 -16.46 -17.66 -16.91
CA ASN A 168 -16.07 -18.54 -15.82
C ASN A 168 -15.17 -17.76 -14.86
N TRP A 169 -15.76 -17.14 -13.85
CA TRP A 169 -15.07 -16.32 -12.86
C TRP A 169 -14.84 -17.08 -11.54
N CYS A 170 -14.06 -16.50 -10.64
CA CYS A 170 -13.81 -17.03 -9.30
C CYS A 170 -14.90 -16.55 -8.35
N SER A 171 -15.31 -17.38 -7.41
CA SER A 171 -16.38 -16.99 -6.48
C SER A 171 -15.99 -17.29 -5.04
N LEU A 172 -16.23 -16.32 -4.17
CA LEU A 172 -15.93 -16.43 -2.74
C LEU A 172 -17.17 -16.89 -1.97
N PHE A 173 -17.04 -17.97 -1.21
CA PHE A 173 -18.10 -18.55 -0.40
C PHE A 173 -17.57 -18.95 0.97
N GLU A 174 -18.46 -19.23 1.93
CA GLU A 174 -18.10 -19.66 3.27
C GLU A 174 -18.44 -21.13 3.50
N VAL A 175 -17.58 -21.84 4.22
CA VAL A 175 -17.85 -23.22 4.64
C VAL A 175 -18.84 -23.21 5.80
N THR A 176 -20.06 -23.72 5.57
CA THR A 176 -21.13 -23.75 6.58
C THR A 176 -21.06 -24.96 7.49
N LYS A 177 -20.35 -25.99 7.06
CA LYS A 177 -20.04 -27.19 7.85
C LYS A 177 -18.88 -27.90 7.19
N ASP A 178 -17.93 -28.40 7.97
CA ASP A 178 -17.00 -29.39 7.47
C ASP A 178 -17.79 -30.67 7.21
N GLY A 179 -17.96 -31.02 5.93
CA GLY A 179 -18.64 -32.24 5.58
C GLY A 179 -17.72 -33.41 5.83
N GLY A 180 -17.40 -33.70 7.09
CA GLY A 180 -16.57 -34.84 7.47
C GLY A 180 -17.12 -36.10 6.81
N GLY A 181 -16.41 -36.60 5.81
CA GLY A 181 -16.63 -37.91 5.23
C GLY A 181 -16.22 -38.95 6.26
N GLY A 182 -17.09 -39.26 7.22
CA GLY A 182 -16.72 -40.22 8.27
C GLY A 182 -17.75 -40.39 9.38
N GLY A 183 -18.96 -40.86 9.06
CA GLY A 183 -19.89 -41.29 10.10
C GLY A 183 -21.33 -41.46 9.63
N GLY A 184 -21.60 -42.61 8.98
CA GLY A 184 -22.92 -43.21 8.75
C GLY A 184 -24.16 -42.31 8.84
N GLY A 185 -24.64 -41.83 7.70
CA GLY A 185 -26.00 -41.31 7.60
C GLY A 185 -26.22 -40.27 6.51
N GLY A 186 -26.22 -40.69 5.24
CA GLY A 186 -26.85 -39.92 4.15
C GLY A 186 -25.93 -39.55 2.98
N GLY A 187 -26.11 -40.26 1.86
CA GLY A 187 -25.90 -39.73 0.50
C GLY A 187 -24.48 -39.61 -0.07
N GLY A 188 -23.47 -39.26 0.72
CA GLY A 188 -22.09 -39.13 0.24
C GLY A 188 -21.36 -40.48 0.17
N GLN A 189 -21.05 -40.98 -1.02
CA GLN A 189 -20.35 -42.25 -1.22
C GLN A 189 -18.85 -42.16 -0.84
N GLY A 190 -18.52 -41.92 0.43
CA GLY A 190 -17.11 -41.94 0.91
C GLY A 190 -16.20 -40.89 0.28
N GLN A 191 -16.76 -39.81 -0.26
CA GLN A 191 -16.03 -38.69 -0.87
C GLN A 191 -15.90 -37.54 0.12
N ASN A 192 -14.73 -36.90 0.12
CA ASN A 192 -14.49 -35.67 0.89
C ASN A 192 -15.35 -34.54 0.32
N GLN A 193 -15.96 -33.73 1.18
CA GLN A 193 -16.91 -32.72 0.76
C GLN A 193 -16.82 -31.44 1.60
N VAL A 194 -17.05 -30.31 0.93
CA VAL A 194 -17.08 -28.98 1.52
C VAL A 194 -18.49 -28.43 1.36
N LEU A 195 -19.21 -28.23 2.47
CA LEU A 195 -20.59 -27.73 2.43
C LEU A 195 -20.60 -26.20 2.49
N HIS A 196 -21.38 -25.60 1.60
CA HIS A 196 -21.68 -24.16 1.55
C HIS A 196 -23.20 -23.98 1.39
N SER A 197 -23.96 -24.44 2.37
CA SER A 197 -25.42 -24.50 2.26
C SER A 197 -26.03 -23.10 2.09
N PRO A 198 -26.88 -22.88 1.06
CA PRO A 198 -27.53 -21.60 0.84
C PRO A 198 -28.32 -21.12 2.07
N GLY A 199 -28.16 -19.85 2.42
CA GLY A 199 -28.84 -19.20 3.55
C GLY A 199 -28.30 -19.55 4.93
N GLN A 200 -27.22 -20.33 5.03
CA GLN A 200 -26.57 -20.66 6.31
C GLN A 200 -25.39 -19.74 6.66
N SER A 201 -24.98 -18.85 5.75
CA SER A 201 -23.99 -17.80 5.97
C SER A 201 -24.35 -16.56 5.15
N GLU A 202 -23.91 -15.38 5.59
CA GLU A 202 -24.03 -14.12 4.84
C GLU A 202 -23.30 -14.17 3.49
N TRP A 203 -22.32 -15.05 3.32
CA TRP A 203 -21.59 -15.28 2.07
C TRP A 203 -22.25 -16.31 1.15
N ASN A 204 -23.24 -17.05 1.65
CA ASN A 204 -23.93 -18.11 0.93
C ASN A 204 -25.42 -17.74 0.78
N HIS A 205 -25.79 -17.06 -0.30
CA HIS A 205 -27.14 -16.50 -0.41
C HIS A 205 -28.23 -17.55 -0.68
N PRO A 206 -29.43 -17.38 -0.08
CA PRO A 206 -30.56 -18.28 -0.32
C PRO A 206 -31.24 -18.05 -1.68
N GLY A 207 -32.04 -19.03 -2.12
CA GLY A 207 -33.04 -18.84 -3.17
C GLY A 207 -32.49 -18.72 -4.60
N GLY A 208 -31.45 -19.48 -4.94
CA GLY A 208 -30.88 -19.51 -6.30
C GLY A 208 -30.10 -18.24 -6.67
N GLN A 209 -29.91 -17.30 -5.73
CA GLN A 209 -29.06 -16.13 -5.91
C GLN A 209 -27.59 -16.53 -5.78
N THR A 210 -27.10 -17.26 -6.77
CA THR A 210 -25.71 -17.71 -6.79
C THR A 210 -24.79 -16.66 -7.38
N ILE A 211 -23.63 -16.51 -6.76
CA ILE A 211 -22.51 -15.77 -7.34
C ILE A 211 -21.65 -16.67 -8.23
N PHE A 212 -21.99 -17.95 -8.38
CA PHE A 212 -21.24 -18.90 -9.19
C PHE A 212 -21.55 -18.70 -10.69
N PRO A 213 -20.61 -19.03 -11.58
CA PRO A 213 -20.87 -19.11 -13.01
C PRO A 213 -22.08 -20.00 -13.32
N SER A 214 -22.83 -19.69 -14.38
CA SER A 214 -23.99 -20.50 -14.77
C SER A 214 -23.62 -21.94 -15.15
N SER A 215 -22.41 -22.13 -15.67
CA SER A 215 -21.76 -23.43 -15.92
C SER A 215 -21.31 -24.14 -14.64
N GLY A 216 -21.27 -23.46 -13.50
CA GLY A 216 -20.70 -23.96 -12.26
C GLY A 216 -19.18 -24.14 -12.32
N TYR A 217 -18.67 -25.09 -11.53
CA TYR A 217 -17.26 -25.47 -11.51
C TYR A 217 -17.10 -26.93 -11.93
N PRO A 218 -16.59 -27.20 -13.14
CA PRO A 218 -16.36 -28.58 -13.58
C PRO A 218 -15.25 -29.25 -12.75
N THR A 219 -15.17 -30.56 -12.88
CA THR A 219 -14.06 -31.38 -12.38
C THR A 219 -12.71 -30.77 -12.78
N ASN A 220 -11.70 -30.85 -11.91
CA ASN A 220 -10.39 -30.18 -12.00
C ASN A 220 -10.36 -28.68 -11.68
N SER A 221 -11.50 -28.06 -11.37
CA SER A 221 -11.51 -26.75 -10.70
C SER A 221 -10.83 -26.84 -9.32
N TYR A 222 -10.36 -25.72 -8.79
CA TYR A 222 -9.66 -25.66 -7.52
C TYR A 222 -10.48 -24.90 -6.48
N LEU A 223 -10.40 -25.33 -5.23
CA LEU A 223 -10.83 -24.54 -4.09
C LEU A 223 -9.59 -24.11 -3.31
N VAL A 224 -9.49 -22.82 -3.02
CA VAL A 224 -8.40 -22.25 -2.21
C VAL A 224 -8.98 -21.82 -0.87
N ASN A 225 -8.44 -22.36 0.22
CA ASN A 225 -8.86 -22.01 1.57
C ASN A 225 -8.18 -20.72 2.06
N LEU A 226 -8.94 -19.64 2.18
CA LEU A 226 -8.43 -18.36 2.66
C LEU A 226 -8.51 -18.22 4.18
N GLY A 227 -9.30 -19.07 4.86
CA GLY A 227 -9.66 -18.88 6.26
C GLY A 227 -10.40 -17.55 6.41
N ARG A 228 -9.67 -16.49 6.71
CA ARG A 228 -10.16 -15.12 6.59
C ARG A 228 -9.48 -14.39 5.42
N PHE A 229 -10.29 -13.64 4.68
CA PHE A 229 -9.82 -12.87 3.53
C PHE A 229 -9.19 -11.55 4.00
N LEU A 230 -7.88 -11.37 3.75
CA LEU A 230 -7.18 -10.11 3.98
C LEU A 230 -7.14 -9.31 2.69
N ASP A 231 -7.81 -8.16 2.70
CA ASP A 231 -7.80 -7.20 1.62
C ASP A 231 -7.52 -5.82 2.20
N HIS A 232 -6.34 -5.31 1.90
CA HIS A 232 -5.84 -4.03 2.37
C HIS A 232 -5.61 -3.11 1.18
N THR A 233 -6.11 -1.88 1.25
CA THR A 233 -5.85 -0.84 0.24
C THR A 233 -5.24 0.37 0.92
N TYR A 234 -4.05 0.76 0.45
CA TYR A 234 -3.36 1.98 0.84
C TYR A 234 -3.60 3.05 -0.22
N ASP A 235 -4.09 4.21 0.19
CA ASP A 235 -4.36 5.34 -0.68
C ASP A 235 -4.05 6.66 0.03
N ILE A 236 -3.95 7.75 -0.72
CA ILE A 236 -3.75 9.09 -0.16
C ILE A 236 -5.09 9.81 -0.07
N ALA A 237 -5.51 10.11 1.16
CA ALA A 237 -6.70 10.89 1.43
C ALA A 237 -6.29 12.27 1.99
N GLY A 238 -6.41 13.30 1.15
CA GLY A 238 -6.02 14.68 1.50
C GLY A 238 -4.51 14.84 1.66
N SER A 239 -3.97 14.56 2.84
CA SER A 239 -2.52 14.58 3.12
C SER A 239 -2.11 13.46 4.06
N ASN A 240 -2.93 12.42 4.18
CA ASN A 240 -2.70 11.27 5.04
C ASN A 240 -2.60 10.01 4.18
N LEU A 241 -1.65 9.12 4.54
CA LEU A 241 -1.66 7.74 4.09
C LEU A 241 -2.77 7.02 4.84
N ARG A 242 -3.80 6.62 4.09
CA ARG A 242 -4.98 5.94 4.60
C ARG A 242 -4.90 4.45 4.27
N LEU A 243 -5.36 3.63 5.19
CA LEU A 243 -5.52 2.20 5.02
C LEU A 243 -7.00 1.83 5.14
N THR A 244 -7.52 1.23 4.07
CA THR A 244 -8.84 0.59 4.05
C THR A 244 -8.64 -0.91 4.23
N ARG A 245 -9.26 -1.50 5.26
CA ARG A 245 -9.22 -2.95 5.50
C ARG A 245 -10.58 -3.55 5.28
N PHE A 246 -10.66 -4.57 4.43
CA PHE A 246 -11.87 -5.35 4.30
C PHE A 246 -12.08 -6.23 5.54
N ASP A 247 -13.28 -6.18 6.11
CA ASP A 247 -13.72 -7.06 7.18
C ASP A 247 -14.74 -8.05 6.66
N SER A 248 -14.33 -9.31 6.56
CA SER A 248 -15.18 -10.36 6.01
C SER A 248 -16.31 -10.80 6.95
N ALA A 249 -16.26 -10.44 8.24
CA ALA A 249 -17.33 -10.71 9.19
C ALA A 249 -18.50 -9.73 9.07
N THR A 250 -18.29 -8.56 8.46
CA THR A 250 -19.31 -7.50 8.32
C THR A 250 -19.55 -7.08 6.87
N GLY A 251 -18.71 -7.52 5.94
CA GLY A 251 -18.73 -7.08 4.53
C GLY A 251 -18.33 -5.62 4.32
N ALA A 252 -17.91 -4.95 5.40
CA ALA A 252 -17.52 -3.55 5.41
C ALA A 252 -16.03 -3.37 5.07
N ALA A 253 -15.67 -2.17 4.65
CA ALA A 253 -14.30 -1.78 4.38
C ALA A 253 -13.99 -0.45 5.08
N PRO A 254 -13.91 -0.42 6.43
CA PRO A 254 -13.57 0.80 7.15
C PRO A 254 -12.19 1.31 6.74
N ALA A 255 -12.08 2.63 6.62
CA ALA A 255 -10.83 3.32 6.31
C ALA A 255 -10.30 4.03 7.56
N GLN A 256 -8.98 3.99 7.76
CA GLN A 256 -8.28 4.62 8.86
C GLN A 256 -7.04 5.38 8.35
N ASP A 257 -6.85 6.61 8.81
CA ASP A 257 -5.64 7.36 8.56
C ASP A 257 -4.50 6.84 9.45
N LEU A 258 -3.38 6.43 8.83
CA LEU A 258 -2.23 5.86 9.53
C LEU A 258 -1.14 6.89 9.80
N PHE A 259 -0.74 7.60 8.75
CA PHE A 259 0.39 8.53 8.79
C PHE A 259 -0.01 9.84 8.13
N SER A 260 0.21 10.95 8.84
CA SER A 260 -0.10 12.29 8.30
C SER A 260 1.02 12.80 7.40
N GLN A 261 0.79 13.91 6.71
CA GLN A 261 1.78 14.56 5.83
C GLN A 261 2.40 13.65 4.75
N ILE A 262 1.72 12.56 4.37
CA ILE A 262 2.04 11.78 3.18
C ILE A 262 1.10 12.25 2.09
N VAL A 263 1.65 12.91 1.09
CA VAL A 263 0.86 13.68 0.12
C VAL A 263 0.77 13.00 -1.24
N GLN A 264 1.62 12.02 -1.49
CA GLN A 264 1.72 11.40 -2.79
C GLN A 264 2.28 9.97 -2.67
N LEU A 265 1.74 9.08 -3.48
CA LEU A 265 2.10 7.68 -3.60
C LEU A 265 2.17 7.35 -5.09
N GLN A 266 3.30 6.80 -5.52
CA GLN A 266 3.48 6.31 -6.87
C GLN A 266 4.03 4.88 -6.81
N ALA A 267 3.57 4.01 -7.70
CA ALA A 267 4.03 2.63 -7.74
C ALA A 267 4.14 2.09 -9.16
N VAL A 268 5.10 1.18 -9.38
CA VAL A 268 5.22 0.42 -10.63
C VAL A 268 5.52 -1.05 -10.34
N TYR A 269 5.00 -1.92 -11.19
CA TYR A 269 5.30 -3.35 -11.18
C TYR A 269 6.66 -3.61 -11.80
N GLY A 270 7.47 -4.44 -11.15
CA GLY A 270 8.68 -5.03 -11.71
C GLY A 270 8.35 -6.39 -12.31
N LYS A 271 8.48 -6.53 -13.63
CA LYS A 271 8.17 -7.76 -14.37
C LYS A 271 9.44 -8.39 -14.94
N ASP A 272 9.45 -9.71 -14.93
CA ASP A 272 10.41 -10.59 -15.59
C ASP A 272 9.86 -10.96 -16.96
N ALA A 273 10.39 -10.36 -18.02
CA ALA A 273 9.85 -10.50 -19.37
C ALA A 273 10.42 -11.72 -20.10
N ASP A 274 11.65 -12.14 -19.78
CA ASP A 274 12.38 -13.20 -20.48
C ASP A 274 12.42 -14.55 -19.72
N GLY A 275 11.96 -14.57 -18.48
CA GLY A 275 11.85 -15.76 -17.65
C GLY A 275 13.13 -16.14 -16.91
N ASP A 276 14.11 -15.23 -16.81
CA ASP A 276 15.39 -15.42 -16.12
C ASP A 276 15.33 -15.18 -14.59
N CYS A 277 14.14 -14.81 -14.09
CA CYS A 277 13.83 -14.57 -12.68
C CYS A 277 14.43 -13.28 -12.11
N VAL A 278 14.85 -12.37 -13.00
CA VAL A 278 15.27 -10.99 -12.73
C VAL A 278 14.17 -10.04 -13.23
N VAL A 279 14.17 -8.81 -12.72
CA VAL A 279 13.24 -7.77 -13.20
C VAL A 279 13.87 -7.04 -14.38
N ASP A 280 13.19 -7.07 -15.53
CA ASP A 280 13.60 -6.37 -16.75
C ASP A 280 12.88 -5.02 -16.91
N THR A 281 11.58 -5.03 -16.65
CA THR A 281 10.69 -3.91 -16.98
C THR A 281 9.96 -3.40 -15.75
N TRP A 282 9.73 -2.08 -15.73
CA TRP A 282 9.04 -1.37 -14.66
C TRP A 282 7.89 -0.55 -15.25
N GLU A 283 6.65 -0.91 -14.94
CA GLU A 283 5.46 -0.31 -15.55
C GLU A 283 4.33 -0.14 -14.53
N ALA A 284 3.58 0.96 -14.61
CA ALA A 284 2.38 1.18 -13.79
C ALA A 284 1.16 0.40 -14.34
N THR A 285 1.19 0.03 -15.62
CA THR A 285 0.05 -0.62 -16.28
C THR A 285 -0.26 -1.98 -15.64
N GLN A 286 -1.50 -2.10 -15.18
CA GLN A 286 -1.99 -3.33 -14.56
C GLN A 286 -1.95 -4.51 -15.55
N PRO A 287 -1.38 -5.66 -15.14
CA PRO A 287 -1.46 -6.88 -15.94
C PRO A 287 -2.91 -7.30 -16.20
N THR A 288 -3.19 -7.71 -17.44
CA THR A 288 -4.55 -8.11 -17.87
C THR A 288 -4.65 -9.61 -18.17
N THR A 289 -3.53 -10.31 -18.24
CA THR A 289 -3.45 -11.74 -18.57
C THR A 289 -2.76 -12.52 -17.46
N ILE A 290 -3.10 -13.81 -17.33
CA ILE A 290 -2.48 -14.73 -16.36
C ILE A 290 -0.95 -14.75 -16.53
N ALA A 291 -0.45 -14.81 -17.77
CA ALA A 291 0.97 -14.82 -18.06
C ALA A 291 1.68 -13.55 -17.55
N GLN A 292 1.10 -12.37 -17.76
CA GLN A 292 1.67 -11.12 -17.23
C GLN A 292 1.64 -11.07 -15.69
N TRP A 293 0.60 -11.61 -15.05
CA TRP A 293 0.58 -11.73 -13.60
C TRP A 293 1.67 -12.67 -13.07
N GLN A 294 2.00 -13.72 -13.81
CA GLN A 294 3.10 -14.62 -13.49
C GLN A 294 4.48 -13.97 -13.68
N GLN A 295 4.61 -12.95 -14.52
CA GLN A 295 5.87 -12.22 -14.68
C GLN A 295 6.19 -11.27 -13.52
N LEU A 296 5.24 -10.98 -12.62
CA LEU A 296 5.45 -10.04 -11.52
C LEU A 296 6.50 -10.55 -10.53
N ARG A 297 7.56 -9.78 -10.26
CA ARG A 297 8.57 -10.17 -9.24
C ARG A 297 8.66 -9.21 -8.07
N ALA A 298 8.45 -7.92 -8.34
CA ALA A 298 8.63 -6.87 -7.35
C ALA A 298 7.62 -5.73 -7.54
N LEU A 299 7.46 -4.93 -6.50
CA LEU A 299 6.77 -3.65 -6.50
C LEU A 299 7.79 -2.56 -6.18
N ARG A 300 7.93 -1.57 -7.06
CA ARG A 300 8.67 -0.33 -6.75
C ARG A 300 7.68 0.71 -6.29
N ILE A 301 7.94 1.33 -5.16
CA ILE A 301 7.06 2.37 -4.60
C ILE A 301 7.87 3.62 -4.27
N ALA A 302 7.22 4.78 -4.42
CA ALA A 302 7.67 6.07 -3.91
C ALA A 302 6.57 6.70 -3.08
N LEU A 303 6.90 7.03 -1.83
CA LEU A 303 6.05 7.82 -0.94
C LEU A 303 6.67 9.20 -0.74
N VAL A 304 5.85 10.24 -0.85
CA VAL A 304 6.31 11.62 -0.63
C VAL A 304 5.76 12.14 0.67
N ALA A 305 6.66 12.44 1.60
CA ALA A 305 6.36 13.11 2.84
C ALA A 305 6.61 14.62 2.70
N ARG A 306 5.72 15.44 3.27
CA ARG A 306 5.77 16.90 3.24
C ARG A 306 6.20 17.46 4.61
N SER A 307 6.89 18.61 4.62
CA SER A 307 7.10 19.39 5.84
C SER A 307 5.78 19.82 6.48
N LEU A 308 5.75 19.95 7.81
CA LEU A 308 4.57 20.43 8.55
C LEU A 308 4.38 21.94 8.35
N VAL A 309 5.49 22.66 8.22
CA VAL A 309 5.50 24.12 8.12
C VAL A 309 5.85 24.53 6.69
N PRO A 310 5.09 25.45 6.08
CA PRO A 310 5.46 26.07 4.81
C PRO A 310 6.59 27.09 5.00
N GLU A 311 7.45 27.18 4.01
CA GLU A 311 8.48 28.22 3.88
C GLU A 311 7.86 29.52 3.39
N LYS A 312 8.55 30.65 3.61
CA LYS A 312 8.08 31.97 3.13
C LYS A 312 8.17 32.08 1.60
N ASP A 313 9.25 31.54 1.04
CA ASP A 313 9.54 31.58 -0.39
C ASP A 313 9.16 30.26 -1.08
N VAL A 314 9.11 30.29 -2.41
CA VAL A 314 8.99 29.08 -3.22
C VAL A 314 10.29 28.28 -3.11
N VAL A 315 10.19 27.06 -2.57
CA VAL A 315 11.33 26.15 -2.38
C VAL A 315 11.22 24.88 -3.23
N THR A 316 10.04 24.61 -3.78
CA THR A 316 9.76 23.48 -4.66
C THR A 316 9.21 23.99 -5.99
N LEU A 317 9.74 23.48 -7.10
CA LEU A 317 9.44 23.89 -8.47
C LEU A 317 8.69 22.80 -9.23
N ASN A 318 7.88 23.22 -10.20
CA ASN A 318 7.32 22.30 -11.20
C ASN A 318 8.41 21.95 -12.22
N GLU A 319 8.36 20.72 -12.74
CA GLU A 319 9.30 20.28 -13.78
C GLU A 319 9.14 21.10 -15.08
N ALA A 320 7.94 21.60 -15.35
CA ALA A 320 7.65 22.44 -16.51
C ALA A 320 8.42 23.78 -16.51
N ASP A 321 8.80 24.27 -15.34
CA ASP A 321 9.49 25.56 -15.18
C ASP A 321 11.01 25.44 -15.41
N LEU A 322 11.51 24.24 -15.75
CA LEU A 322 12.94 23.93 -15.82
C LEU A 322 13.39 23.56 -17.23
N ALA A 323 14.60 24.00 -17.57
CA ALA A 323 15.29 23.52 -18.76
C ALA A 323 15.48 22.00 -18.70
N ALA A 324 15.46 21.32 -19.86
CA ALA A 324 15.51 19.85 -19.94
C ALA A 324 16.65 19.20 -19.14
N ALA A 325 17.83 19.84 -19.05
CA ALA A 325 18.96 19.35 -18.28
C ALA A 325 18.78 19.42 -16.74
N GLY A 326 17.89 20.31 -16.25
CA GLY A 326 17.58 20.51 -14.83
C GLY A 326 16.27 19.85 -14.38
N LYS A 327 15.65 19.04 -15.24
CA LYS A 327 14.49 18.19 -14.90
C LYS A 327 14.91 17.04 -13.97
N CYS A 328 14.12 15.96 -13.86
CA CYS A 328 14.48 14.75 -13.11
C CYS A 328 15.63 13.95 -13.77
N ASN A 329 16.77 14.63 -14.00
CA ASN A 329 18.01 14.08 -14.50
C ASN A 329 18.90 13.64 -13.33
N THR A 330 19.25 12.37 -13.26
CA THR A 330 20.05 11.85 -12.16
C THR A 330 21.52 12.22 -12.23
N ALA A 331 22.02 12.71 -13.37
CA ALA A 331 23.38 13.22 -13.50
C ALA A 331 23.54 14.62 -12.90
N THR A 332 22.47 15.44 -12.96
CA THR A 332 22.41 16.81 -12.40
C THR A 332 21.01 17.10 -11.87
N PRO A 333 20.59 16.46 -10.76
CA PRO A 333 19.24 16.63 -10.24
C PRO A 333 19.07 18.03 -9.67
N ASN A 334 17.97 18.70 -10.04
CA ASN A 334 17.61 19.94 -9.39
C ASN A 334 16.99 19.63 -8.01
N PRO A 335 17.57 20.11 -6.90
CA PRO A 335 17.09 19.80 -5.56
C PRO A 335 15.70 20.39 -5.24
N ALA A 336 15.21 21.31 -6.07
CA ALA A 336 13.88 21.90 -5.92
C ALA A 336 12.76 21.10 -6.62
N VAL A 337 13.10 20.07 -7.40
CA VAL A 337 12.10 19.17 -8.02
C VAL A 337 11.99 17.90 -7.21
N VAL A 338 10.75 17.45 -6.98
CA VAL A 338 10.48 16.18 -6.33
C VAL A 338 10.45 15.09 -7.40
N CYS A 339 11.50 14.29 -7.43
CA CYS A 339 11.69 13.23 -8.41
C CYS A 339 11.74 11.86 -7.76
N TRP A 340 11.35 10.83 -8.49
CA TRP A 340 11.60 9.44 -8.11
C TRP A 340 12.08 8.63 -9.31
N ARG A 341 12.55 7.40 -9.06
CA ARG A 341 13.03 6.49 -10.11
C ARG A 341 12.17 5.21 -10.16
N PRO A 342 11.22 5.13 -11.10
CA PRO A 342 10.46 3.91 -11.38
C PRO A 342 11.38 2.73 -11.76
N ASN A 343 12.41 2.96 -12.57
CA ASN A 343 13.39 1.95 -12.94
C ASN A 343 14.76 2.22 -12.27
N PRO A 344 15.08 1.58 -11.13
CA PRO A 344 16.34 1.82 -10.43
C PRO A 344 17.59 1.41 -11.23
N GLY A 345 17.46 0.56 -12.26
CA GLY A 345 18.58 0.10 -13.09
C GLY A 345 19.00 1.08 -14.19
N VAL A 346 18.18 2.10 -14.48
CA VAL A 346 18.42 3.05 -15.57
C VAL A 346 18.53 4.47 -14.99
N ALA A 347 19.72 5.06 -15.07
CA ALA A 347 19.98 6.39 -14.53
C ALA A 347 18.98 7.45 -15.08
N THR A 348 18.67 7.40 -16.37
CA THR A 348 17.77 8.38 -17.01
C THR A 348 16.28 8.16 -16.73
N SER A 349 15.89 7.21 -15.88
CA SER A 349 14.48 6.91 -15.62
C SER A 349 13.82 7.88 -14.62
N GLY A 350 14.47 8.97 -14.22
CA GLY A 350 13.89 9.89 -13.24
C GLY A 350 12.62 10.55 -13.77
N VAL A 351 11.55 10.51 -12.97
CA VAL A 351 10.25 11.10 -13.30
C VAL A 351 9.85 12.08 -12.20
N ALA A 352 9.31 13.24 -12.57
CA ALA A 352 8.81 14.21 -11.60
C ALA A 352 7.50 13.70 -11.00
N ILE A 353 7.39 13.88 -9.68
CA ILE A 353 6.16 13.62 -8.96
C ILE A 353 5.32 14.89 -9.00
N LYS A 354 4.09 14.75 -9.48
CA LYS A 354 3.11 15.83 -9.50
C LYS A 354 2.59 16.11 -8.08
N LEU A 355 2.70 17.36 -7.66
CA LEU A 355 2.35 17.83 -6.30
C LEU A 355 1.38 19.02 -6.30
N ASP A 356 1.02 19.54 -7.47
CA ASP A 356 0.07 20.65 -7.64
C ASP A 356 -1.35 20.31 -7.16
N THR A 357 -1.66 19.01 -7.01
CA THR A 357 -2.90 18.49 -6.44
C THR A 357 -2.96 18.55 -4.91
N THR A 358 -1.86 18.90 -4.23
CA THR A 358 -1.74 18.86 -2.76
C THR A 358 -2.12 20.17 -2.05
N GLY A 359 -2.54 21.19 -2.81
CA GLY A 359 -3.00 22.50 -2.33
C GLY A 359 -2.34 23.68 -3.04
N ALA A 360 -2.91 24.88 -2.96
CA ALA A 360 -2.42 26.06 -3.70
C ALA A 360 -0.98 26.50 -3.34
N ASP A 361 -0.56 26.27 -2.10
CA ASP A 361 0.78 26.64 -1.59
C ASP A 361 1.81 25.51 -1.66
N TRP A 362 1.57 24.46 -2.46
CA TRP A 362 2.42 23.26 -2.49
C TRP A 362 3.91 23.58 -2.77
N GLN A 363 4.20 24.64 -3.53
CA GLN A 363 5.57 25.10 -3.85
C GLN A 363 6.36 25.62 -2.64
N ARG A 364 5.68 25.97 -1.54
CA ARG A 364 6.31 26.49 -0.32
C ARG A 364 6.70 25.41 0.67
N TYR A 365 6.34 24.15 0.42
CA TYR A 365 6.71 23.05 1.31
C TYR A 365 7.97 22.36 0.82
N ARG A 366 8.71 21.78 1.76
CA ARG A 366 9.80 20.84 1.45
C ARG A 366 9.25 19.44 1.44
N TYR A 367 9.73 18.63 0.50
CA TYR A 367 9.32 17.26 0.33
C TYR A 367 10.50 16.31 0.46
N ARG A 368 10.21 15.10 0.91
CA ARG A 368 11.17 14.00 0.95
C ARG A 368 10.54 12.78 0.33
N VAL A 369 11.25 12.20 -0.63
CA VAL A 369 10.82 10.98 -1.33
C VAL A 369 11.45 9.77 -0.64
N PHE A 370 10.62 8.78 -0.34
CA PHE A 370 10.99 7.50 0.22
C PHE A 370 10.71 6.44 -0.81
N GLU A 371 11.76 5.82 -1.34
CA GLU A 371 11.63 4.84 -2.41
C GLU A 371 12.09 3.46 -1.96
N SER A 372 11.36 2.41 -2.34
CA SER A 372 11.73 1.03 -2.04
C SER A 372 11.36 0.07 -3.16
N THR A 373 12.13 -1.00 -3.29
CA THR A 373 11.85 -2.11 -4.19
C THR A 373 11.55 -3.35 -3.35
N ILE A 374 10.30 -3.79 -3.39
CA ILE A 374 9.77 -4.83 -2.52
C ILE A 374 9.53 -6.10 -3.34
N PRO A 375 10.21 -7.22 -3.05
CA PRO A 375 9.95 -8.48 -3.75
C PRO A 375 8.62 -9.08 -3.30
N VAL A 376 7.84 -9.60 -4.27
CA VAL A 376 6.57 -10.30 -4.02
C VAL A 376 6.85 -11.76 -3.67
N ARG A 377 7.23 -12.00 -2.40
CA ARG A 377 7.80 -13.28 -1.94
C ARG A 377 6.96 -14.50 -2.30
N ASN A 378 5.66 -14.41 -2.10
CA ASN A 378 4.74 -15.53 -2.32
C ASN A 378 4.52 -15.86 -3.79
N LEU A 379 4.94 -15.00 -4.73
CA LEU A 379 4.96 -15.31 -6.15
C LEU A 379 6.32 -15.87 -6.57
N VAL A 380 7.40 -15.18 -6.18
CA VAL A 380 8.79 -15.53 -6.52
C VAL A 380 9.16 -16.96 -6.07
N TRP A 381 8.78 -17.35 -4.85
CA TRP A 381 9.13 -18.68 -4.33
C TRP A 381 8.42 -19.83 -5.05
N LEU A 382 7.15 -19.66 -5.41
CA LEU A 382 6.38 -20.71 -6.11
C LEU A 382 6.80 -20.87 -7.57
N GLN A 383 7.28 -19.79 -8.19
CA GLN A 383 7.82 -19.85 -9.55
C GLN A 383 9.22 -20.45 -9.59
N LYS A 384 10.02 -20.26 -8.53
CA LYS A 384 11.32 -20.95 -8.38
C LYS A 384 11.18 -22.47 -8.38
N THR A 385 10.09 -23.00 -7.80
CA THR A 385 9.83 -24.45 -7.81
C THR A 385 9.36 -24.99 -9.16
N GLY A 386 8.87 -24.13 -10.06
CA GLY A 386 8.37 -24.51 -11.38
C GLY A 386 9.34 -24.23 -12.54
N ASN A 387 10.39 -23.42 -12.35
CA ASN A 387 11.38 -23.09 -13.36
C ASN A 387 12.81 -23.34 -12.84
N PRO A 388 13.55 -24.34 -13.37
CA PRO A 388 14.91 -24.63 -12.95
C PRO A 388 15.90 -23.49 -13.25
N ALA A 389 15.58 -22.54 -14.15
CA ALA A 389 16.39 -21.34 -14.38
C ALA A 389 16.39 -20.38 -13.17
N CYS A 390 15.34 -20.42 -12.33
CA CYS A 390 15.27 -19.64 -11.10
C CYS A 390 16.00 -20.31 -9.93
N ALA A 391 16.46 -21.55 -10.07
CA ALA A 391 17.13 -22.32 -9.03
C ALA A 391 18.61 -21.92 -8.93
N LEU A 392 18.89 -20.83 -8.19
CA LEU A 392 20.18 -20.71 -7.51
C LEU A 392 20.31 -21.81 -6.45
#